data_AF-A0A956L9N7-F1
#
_entry.id   AF-A0A956L9N7-F1
#
_cell.length_a   1.000
_cell.length_b   1.000
_cell.length_c   1.000
_cell.angle_alpha   90.00
_cell.angle_beta   90.00
_cell.angle_gamma   90.00
#
_symmetry.space_group_name_H-M   'P 1'
#
loop_
_entity.id
_entity.type
_entity.pdbx_description
1 polymer ?
#
loop_
_entity_poly.entity_id
_entity_poly.type
_entity_poly.pdbx_seq_one_letter_code
_entity_poly.pdbx_strand_id
1 'polypeptide(L)'
;MLTGAGISASSGIPTYRDRQGTWRHSAPITHQEFIGNSEQRRRYWARSLRGWPVVREARPNAAHRALAQLERRGHVDLLITQNVDRLHQRAGSHAVIDLHGRVDQVRCLACQARVCREQLQQRMLRDNPRHSDRPGAVRPDGDADIDADLVRQFRAPSCDTCGGTLIPDVVFFGGAVPAER
;
A
#
# COMPACT_ATOMS: atom_id res chain seq x y z
N MET A 1 -17.63 -13.16 -0.26
CA MET A 1 -17.59 -12.00 0.66
C MET A 1 -16.78 -10.88 0.00
N LEU A 2 -17.24 -9.62 0.02
CA LEU A 2 -16.48 -8.46 -0.50
C LEU A 2 -16.18 -7.48 0.65
N THR A 3 -14.94 -6.99 0.73
CA THR A 3 -14.51 -6.03 1.76
C THR A 3 -13.77 -4.83 1.17
N GLY A 4 -13.73 -3.73 1.92
CA GLY A 4 -13.00 -2.51 1.57
C GLY A 4 -12.49 -1.77 2.81
N ALA A 5 -11.94 -0.57 2.62
CA ALA A 5 -11.09 0.09 3.62
C ALA A 5 -11.75 0.30 4.99
N GLY A 6 -13.08 0.41 5.04
CA GLY A 6 -13.83 0.57 6.28
C GLY A 6 -13.59 -0.54 7.31
N ILE A 7 -13.31 -1.78 6.87
CA ILE A 7 -13.02 -2.89 7.79
C ILE A 7 -11.69 -2.70 8.52
N SER A 8 -10.75 -1.95 7.97
CA SER A 8 -9.40 -1.73 8.51
C SER A 8 -9.28 -0.43 9.33
N ALA A 9 -10.35 0.38 9.40
CA ALA A 9 -10.33 1.65 10.13
C ALA A 9 -9.97 1.47 11.62
N SER A 10 -10.57 0.48 12.28
CA SER A 10 -10.28 0.15 13.69
C SER A 10 -8.90 -0.49 13.91
N SER A 11 -8.16 -0.76 12.83
CA SER A 11 -6.79 -1.29 12.88
C SER A 11 -5.73 -0.18 12.80
N GLY A 12 -6.15 1.09 12.79
CA GLY A 12 -5.25 2.25 12.68
C GLY A 12 -4.89 2.64 11.25
N ILE A 13 -5.43 1.94 10.24
CA ILE A 13 -5.25 2.29 8.83
C ILE A 13 -6.32 3.33 8.46
N PRO A 14 -5.93 4.50 7.94
CA PRO A 14 -6.88 5.53 7.51
C PRO A 14 -7.81 5.02 6.40
N THR A 15 -8.92 5.72 6.18
CA THR A 15 -9.81 5.50 5.03
C THR A 15 -9.69 6.66 4.04
N TYR A 16 -9.86 6.39 2.74
CA TYR A 16 -9.83 7.45 1.71
C TYR A 16 -11.01 8.42 1.84
N ARG A 17 -12.14 7.89 2.33
CA ARG A 17 -13.40 8.61 2.51
C ARG A 17 -13.77 8.70 3.99
N ASP A 18 -14.45 9.78 4.36
CA ASP A 18 -15.08 9.91 5.67
C ASP A 18 -16.41 9.12 5.75
N ARG A 19 -17.12 9.25 6.88
CA ARG A 19 -18.41 8.59 7.10
C ARG A 19 -19.52 9.09 6.17
N GLN A 20 -19.36 10.26 5.56
CA GLN A 20 -20.29 10.84 4.59
C GLN A 20 -19.88 10.52 3.14
N GLY A 21 -18.78 9.79 2.93
CA GLY A 21 -18.26 9.43 1.61
C GLY A 21 -17.36 10.49 0.99
N THR A 22 -17.06 11.59 1.70
CA THR A 22 -16.23 12.69 1.20
C THR A 22 -14.76 12.32 1.25
N TRP A 23 -13.98 12.76 0.26
CA TRP A 23 -12.54 12.59 0.23
C TRP A 23 -11.88 13.31 1.41
N ARG A 24 -11.07 12.59 2.19
CA ARG A 24 -10.37 13.15 3.36
C ARG A 24 -9.06 13.87 3.04
N HIS A 25 -8.46 13.57 1.88
CA HIS A 25 -7.14 14.04 1.50
C HIS A 25 -7.09 14.40 0.00
N SER A 26 -5.99 15.03 -0.43
CA SER A 26 -5.76 15.33 -1.86
C SER A 26 -5.83 14.08 -2.72
N ALA A 27 -6.16 14.27 -4.01
CA ALA A 27 -6.35 13.17 -4.95
C ALA A 27 -5.15 12.19 -4.94
N PRO A 28 -5.42 10.88 -4.97
CA PRO A 28 -4.38 9.86 -5.05
C PRO A 28 -3.65 9.95 -6.39
N ILE A 29 -2.37 9.58 -6.40
CA ILE A 29 -1.57 9.53 -7.62
C ILE A 29 -2.15 8.50 -8.60
N THR A 30 -2.24 8.87 -9.87
CA THR A 30 -2.68 7.97 -10.93
C THR A 30 -1.55 7.07 -11.43
N HIS A 31 -1.90 5.96 -12.05
CA HIS A 31 -0.94 5.06 -12.69
C HIS A 31 -0.09 5.78 -13.75
N GLN A 32 -0.73 6.64 -14.55
CA GLN A 32 -0.06 7.40 -15.61
C GLN A 32 0.91 8.43 -15.03
N GLU A 33 0.55 9.16 -13.98
CA GLU A 33 1.47 10.09 -13.30
C GLU A 33 2.67 9.36 -12.71
N PHE A 34 2.45 8.20 -12.08
CA PHE A 34 3.54 7.39 -11.54
C PHE A 34 4.49 6.94 -12.67
N ILE A 35 3.99 6.38 -13.76
CA ILE A 35 4.88 5.92 -14.84
C ILE A 35 5.53 7.08 -15.60
N GLY A 36 4.77 8.13 -15.90
CA GLY A 36 5.19 9.22 -16.78
C GLY A 36 6.05 10.29 -16.12
N ASN A 37 6.00 10.45 -14.78
CA ASN A 37 6.66 11.57 -14.12
C ASN A 37 7.58 11.13 -12.98
N SER A 38 8.89 11.36 -13.15
CA SER A 38 9.91 11.01 -12.16
C SER A 38 9.80 11.77 -10.84
N GLU A 39 9.34 13.02 -10.88
CA GLU A 39 9.09 13.84 -9.69
C GLU A 39 7.90 13.28 -8.90
N GLN A 40 6.81 12.91 -9.58
CA GLN A 40 5.64 12.30 -8.94
C GLN A 40 5.98 10.94 -8.33
N ARG A 41 6.83 10.11 -8.98
CA ARG A 41 7.36 8.88 -8.35
C ARG A 41 8.19 9.15 -7.12
N ARG A 42 9.07 10.15 -7.18
CA ARG A 42 9.92 10.54 -6.05
C ARG A 42 9.06 10.98 -4.88
N ARG A 43 8.05 11.81 -5.16
CA ARG A 43 7.05 12.24 -4.19
C ARG A 43 6.30 11.06 -3.59
N TYR A 44 5.80 10.14 -4.41
CA TYR A 44 5.14 8.93 -3.93
C TYR A 44 6.03 8.13 -2.98
N TRP A 45 7.24 7.77 -3.39
CA TRP A 45 8.12 6.93 -2.57
C TRP A 45 8.58 7.62 -1.28
N ALA A 46 8.79 8.94 -1.30
CA ALA A 46 9.09 9.71 -0.10
C ALA A 46 7.93 9.60 0.92
N ARG A 47 6.70 9.75 0.43
CA ARG A 47 5.48 9.67 1.25
C ARG A 47 5.23 8.26 1.77
N SER A 48 5.40 7.25 0.90
CA SER A 48 5.31 5.84 1.24
C SER A 48 6.35 5.41 2.27
N LEU A 49 7.58 5.95 2.21
CA LEU A 49 8.64 5.69 3.20
C LEU A 49 8.14 6.00 4.62
N ARG A 50 7.45 7.14 4.79
CA ARG A 50 7.00 7.61 6.09
C ARG A 50 5.73 6.93 6.58
N GLY A 51 4.79 6.56 5.71
CA GLY A 51 3.54 5.94 6.14
C GLY A 51 3.54 4.41 6.16
N TRP A 52 4.52 3.74 5.53
CA TRP A 52 4.68 2.27 5.62
C TRP A 52 4.64 1.71 7.05
N PRO A 53 5.29 2.31 8.06
CA PRO A 53 5.22 1.83 9.44
C PRO A 53 3.79 1.65 9.96
N VAL A 54 2.85 2.53 9.61
CA VAL A 54 1.44 2.44 10.04
C VAL A 54 0.78 1.19 9.50
N VAL A 55 0.95 0.90 8.21
CA VAL A 55 0.37 -0.29 7.57
C VAL A 55 1.04 -1.57 8.08
N ARG A 56 2.37 -1.54 8.24
CA ARG A 56 3.16 -2.66 8.80
C ARG A 56 2.72 -3.02 10.21
N GLU A 57 2.51 -2.03 11.07
CA GLU A 57 2.22 -2.21 12.50
C GLU A 57 0.73 -2.47 12.77
N ALA A 58 -0.16 -2.07 11.86
CA ALA A 58 -1.58 -2.35 11.94
C ALA A 58 -1.82 -3.84 12.22
N ARG A 59 -2.81 -4.18 13.05
CA ARG A 59 -3.14 -5.58 13.38
C ARG A 59 -4.57 -5.88 12.96
N PRO A 60 -4.90 -7.14 12.62
CA PRO A 60 -6.28 -7.50 12.36
C PRO A 60 -7.17 -7.16 13.55
N ASN A 61 -8.36 -6.64 13.30
CA ASN A 61 -9.36 -6.35 14.33
C ASN A 61 -10.41 -7.47 14.42
N ALA A 62 -11.46 -7.26 15.23
CA ALA A 62 -12.50 -8.25 15.46
C ALA A 62 -13.22 -8.67 14.17
N ALA A 63 -13.45 -7.75 13.23
CA ALA A 63 -14.15 -8.05 11.97
C ALA A 63 -13.34 -9.01 11.09
N HIS A 64 -12.03 -8.78 10.95
CA HIS A 64 -11.14 -9.68 10.21
C HIS A 64 -11.13 -11.08 10.83
N ARG A 65 -11.02 -11.16 12.17
CA ARG A 65 -11.03 -12.44 12.88
C ARG A 65 -12.37 -13.18 12.73
N ALA A 66 -13.48 -12.46 12.75
CA ALA A 66 -14.81 -13.03 12.55
C ALA A 66 -14.96 -13.61 11.13
N LEU A 67 -14.49 -12.89 10.10
CA LEU A 67 -14.51 -13.39 8.73
C LEU A 67 -13.65 -14.64 8.55
N ALA A 68 -12.45 -14.67 9.14
CA ALA A 68 -11.61 -15.87 9.16
C ALA A 68 -12.30 -17.05 9.88
N GLN A 69 -13.09 -16.79 10.93
CA GLN A 69 -13.86 -17.84 11.60
C GLN A 69 -15.04 -18.33 10.76
N LEU A 70 -15.72 -17.45 10.03
CA LEU A 70 -16.80 -17.83 9.12
C LEU A 70 -16.29 -18.69 7.96
N GLU A 71 -15.14 -18.34 7.39
CA GLU A 71 -14.46 -19.17 6.38
C GLU A 71 -14.12 -20.55 6.93
N ARG A 72 -13.49 -20.63 8.12
CA ARG A 72 -13.17 -21.92 8.76
C ARG A 72 -14.39 -22.80 9.05
N ARG A 73 -15.58 -22.19 9.18
CA ARG A 73 -16.85 -22.90 9.38
C ARG A 73 -17.57 -23.24 8.08
N GLY A 74 -16.99 -22.92 6.92
CA GLY A 74 -17.60 -23.16 5.61
C GLY A 74 -18.75 -22.20 5.26
N HIS A 75 -18.83 -21.03 5.90
CA HIS A 75 -19.85 -20.02 5.59
C HIS A 75 -19.36 -18.98 4.58
N VAL A 76 -18.06 -18.92 4.31
CA VAL A 76 -17.45 -18.03 3.33
C VAL A 76 -16.43 -18.84 2.54
N ASP A 77 -16.71 -19.11 1.27
CA ASP A 77 -15.81 -19.87 0.41
C ASP A 77 -14.67 -19.00 -0.15
N LEU A 78 -14.95 -17.70 -0.34
CA LEU A 78 -14.04 -16.75 -0.96
C LEU A 78 -14.23 -15.34 -0.41
N LEU A 79 -13.13 -14.71 -0.04
CA LEU A 79 -13.06 -13.31 0.35
C LEU A 79 -12.33 -12.51 -0.74
N ILE A 80 -13.04 -11.57 -1.34
CA ILE A 80 -12.45 -10.58 -2.25
C ILE A 80 -12.27 -9.30 -1.45
N THR A 81 -11.07 -8.72 -1.46
CA THR A 81 -10.79 -7.46 -0.77
C THR A 81 -10.25 -6.40 -1.72
N GLN A 82 -10.77 -5.20 -1.58
CA GLN A 82 -10.23 -4.00 -2.22
C GLN A 82 -9.02 -3.43 -1.46
N ASN A 83 -8.75 -3.94 -0.25
CA ASN A 83 -7.66 -3.47 0.59
C ASN A 83 -6.33 -4.07 0.11
N VAL A 84 -5.26 -3.32 0.33
CA VAL A 84 -3.89 -3.75 0.00
C VAL A 84 -3.05 -4.07 1.24
N ASP A 85 -3.70 -4.11 2.42
CA ASP A 85 -3.09 -4.10 3.77
C ASP A 85 -2.76 -5.47 4.36
N ARG A 86 -3.15 -6.56 3.68
CA ARG A 86 -2.89 -7.95 4.09
C ARG A 86 -3.51 -8.36 5.43
N LEU A 87 -4.44 -7.59 6.02
CA LEU A 87 -4.99 -7.86 7.35
C LEU A 87 -5.90 -9.09 7.40
N HIS A 88 -6.58 -9.45 6.30
CA HIS A 88 -7.39 -10.68 6.23
C HIS A 88 -6.54 -11.93 6.37
N GLN A 89 -5.47 -12.01 5.58
CA GLN A 89 -4.54 -13.14 5.64
C GLN A 89 -3.84 -13.20 7.01
N ARG A 90 -3.51 -12.04 7.60
CA ARG A 90 -2.95 -11.96 8.97
C ARG A 90 -3.96 -12.36 10.05
N ALA A 91 -5.26 -12.29 9.77
CA ALA A 91 -6.31 -12.80 10.66
C ALA A 91 -6.53 -14.32 10.55
N GLY A 92 -5.87 -14.96 9.57
CA GLY A 92 -6.00 -16.38 9.27
C GLY A 92 -7.02 -16.70 8.18
N SER A 93 -7.38 -15.75 7.31
CA SER A 93 -8.14 -16.08 6.10
C SER A 93 -7.24 -16.67 5.01
N HIS A 94 -7.73 -17.68 4.29
CA HIS A 94 -6.93 -18.45 3.34
C HIS A 94 -7.33 -18.19 1.87
N ALA A 95 -8.62 -18.30 1.55
CA ALA A 95 -9.18 -18.01 0.24
C ALA A 95 -9.43 -16.51 0.08
N VAL A 96 -8.36 -15.75 -0.16
CA VAL A 96 -8.40 -14.29 -0.31
C VAL A 96 -7.90 -13.85 -1.67
N ILE A 97 -8.71 -13.07 -2.39
CA ILE A 97 -8.32 -12.33 -3.60
C ILE A 97 -8.06 -10.87 -3.21
N ASP A 98 -6.80 -10.45 -3.36
CA ASP A 98 -6.36 -9.07 -3.21
C ASP A 98 -6.63 -8.31 -4.53
N LEU A 99 -7.86 -7.83 -4.72
CA LEU A 99 -8.32 -7.25 -6.00
C LEU A 99 -7.40 -6.13 -6.49
N HIS A 100 -7.00 -5.25 -5.59
CA HIS A 100 -6.11 -4.12 -5.87
C HIS A 100 -4.64 -4.42 -5.57
N GLY A 101 -4.26 -5.69 -5.39
CA GLY A 101 -2.90 -6.10 -5.11
C GLY A 101 -2.49 -5.88 -3.66
N ARG A 102 -1.18 -5.78 -3.41
CA ARG A 102 -0.63 -5.73 -2.06
C ARG A 102 0.46 -4.70 -1.90
N VAL A 103 0.39 -3.92 -0.82
CA VAL A 103 1.38 -2.89 -0.53
C VAL A 103 2.66 -3.45 0.11
N ASP A 104 2.62 -4.68 0.62
CA ASP A 104 3.80 -5.39 1.16
C ASP A 104 4.73 -5.96 0.07
N GLN A 105 4.36 -5.76 -1.20
CA GLN A 105 5.12 -6.19 -2.37
C GLN A 105 5.41 -5.04 -3.31
N VAL A 106 6.57 -5.14 -3.96
CA VAL A 106 7.04 -4.18 -4.95
C VAL A 106 7.51 -4.97 -6.15
N ARG A 107 7.26 -4.48 -7.36
CA ARG A 107 7.72 -5.09 -8.61
C ARG A 107 8.49 -4.10 -9.46
N CYS A 108 9.42 -4.61 -10.26
CA CYS A 108 10.09 -3.81 -11.28
C CYS A 108 9.22 -3.72 -12.55
N LEU A 109 9.04 -2.51 -13.08
CA LEU A 109 8.32 -2.32 -14.34
C LEU A 109 9.06 -2.89 -15.55
N ALA A 110 10.39 -3.03 -15.48
CA ALA A 110 11.21 -3.51 -16.60
C ALA A 110 11.36 -5.04 -16.59
N CYS A 111 11.81 -5.64 -15.49
CA CYS A 111 12.12 -7.08 -15.43
C CYS A 111 11.13 -7.91 -14.60
N GLN A 112 10.07 -7.30 -14.04
CA GLN A 112 9.08 -7.95 -13.17
C GLN A 112 9.65 -8.59 -11.88
N ALA A 113 10.93 -8.37 -11.56
CA ALA A 113 11.50 -8.82 -10.29
C ALA A 113 10.68 -8.27 -9.11
N ARG A 114 10.35 -9.15 -8.17
CA ARG A 114 9.59 -8.81 -6.96
C ARG A 114 10.53 -8.58 -5.78
N VAL A 115 10.22 -7.56 -4.99
CA VAL A 115 10.98 -7.17 -3.79
C VAL A 115 10.00 -7.05 -2.63
N CYS A 116 10.37 -7.58 -1.47
CA CYS A 116 9.60 -7.38 -0.24
C CYS A 116 9.64 -5.90 0.16
N ARG A 117 8.48 -5.31 0.48
CA ARG A 117 8.39 -3.89 0.85
C ARG A 117 9.20 -3.55 2.10
N GLU A 118 9.34 -4.48 3.06
CA GLU A 118 10.16 -4.28 4.26
C GLU A 118 11.65 -4.21 3.93
N GLN A 119 12.15 -5.08 3.05
CA GLN A 119 13.54 -5.01 2.59
C GLN A 119 13.82 -3.69 1.87
N LEU A 120 12.88 -3.27 1.01
CA LEU A 120 12.96 -1.97 0.33
C LEU A 120 12.91 -0.80 1.32
N GLN A 121 12.08 -0.87 2.36
CA GLN A 121 11.99 0.14 3.42
C GLN A 121 13.36 0.39 4.03
N GLN A 122 14.06 -0.68 4.43
CA GLN A 122 15.38 -0.57 5.05
C GLN A 122 16.41 0.04 4.10
N ARG A 123 16.36 -0.30 2.80
CA ARG A 123 17.21 0.35 1.79
C ARG A 123 16.91 1.84 1.67
N MET A 124 15.63 2.19 1.52
CA MET A 124 15.25 3.60 1.37
C MET A 124 15.61 4.43 2.60
N LEU A 125 15.50 3.90 3.82
CA LEU A 125 15.95 4.59 5.04
C LEU A 125 17.45 4.85 5.04
N ARG A 126 18.27 3.87 4.62
CA ARG A 126 19.73 4.04 4.50
C ARG A 126 20.11 5.08 3.44
N ASP A 127 19.41 5.07 2.30
CA ASP A 127 19.68 5.97 1.19
C ASP A 127 19.16 7.40 1.45
N ASN A 128 18.25 7.55 2.41
CA ASN A 128 17.56 8.81 2.73
C ASN A 128 17.55 9.08 4.25
N PRO A 129 18.72 9.30 4.88
CA PRO A 129 18.81 9.45 6.33
C PRO A 129 18.06 10.68 6.88
N ARG A 130 17.85 11.72 6.05
CA ARG A 130 17.05 12.91 6.42
C ARG A 130 15.54 12.67 6.40
N HIS A 131 15.09 11.49 5.99
CA HIS A 131 13.68 11.14 5.84
C HIS A 131 13.20 10.16 6.91
N SER A 132 14.03 9.87 7.91
CA SER A 132 13.71 8.95 9.02
C SER A 132 12.75 9.53 10.07
N ASP A 133 12.47 10.83 10.03
CA ASP A 133 11.57 11.47 10.99
C ASP A 133 10.13 10.98 10.87
N ARG A 134 9.41 10.99 12.01
CA ARG A 134 8.02 10.49 12.09
C ARG A 134 7.12 11.12 11.00
N PRO A 135 6.20 10.34 10.43
CA PRO A 135 5.19 10.85 9.50
C PRO A 135 4.30 11.93 10.14
N GLY A 136 3.81 12.86 9.32
CA GLY A 136 2.56 13.57 9.59
C GLY A 136 1.35 12.65 9.38
N ALA A 137 0.20 13.18 8.95
CA ALA A 137 -0.98 12.35 8.65
C ALA A 137 -0.68 11.32 7.54
N VAL A 138 -1.00 10.04 7.79
CA VAL A 138 -0.82 8.89 6.87
C VAL A 138 -2.14 8.58 6.16
N ARG A 139 -2.07 7.97 4.97
CA ARG A 139 -3.18 7.59 4.09
C ARG A 139 -3.36 6.05 4.03
N PRO A 140 -4.47 5.53 3.46
CA PRO A 140 -4.78 4.09 3.49
C PRO A 140 -3.77 3.21 2.74
N ASP A 141 -3.13 3.75 1.71
CA ASP A 141 -2.01 3.14 0.96
C ASP A 141 -0.66 3.28 1.65
N GLY A 142 -0.60 3.93 2.81
CA GLY A 142 0.63 4.17 3.55
C GLY A 142 1.43 5.39 3.06
N ASP A 143 0.84 6.32 2.32
CA ASP A 143 1.49 7.60 1.99
C ASP A 143 1.27 8.66 3.08
N ALA A 144 2.25 9.53 3.36
CA ALA A 144 2.12 10.68 4.28
C ALA A 144 2.26 12.04 3.56
N ASP A 145 1.91 13.18 4.15
CA ASP A 145 2.24 14.50 3.58
C ASP A 145 3.69 14.93 3.91
N ILE A 146 4.41 15.52 2.94
CA ILE A 146 5.85 15.86 3.04
C ILE A 146 6.14 17.19 2.35
N ASP A 147 7.06 17.98 2.93
CA ASP A 147 7.62 19.21 2.36
C ASP A 147 8.26 18.99 0.97
N ALA A 148 8.03 19.93 0.04
CA ALA A 148 8.52 19.85 -1.33
C ALA A 148 10.06 19.81 -1.42
N ASP A 149 10.79 20.47 -0.53
CA ASP A 149 12.25 20.46 -0.48
C ASP A 149 12.77 19.09 -0.08
N LEU A 150 12.09 18.46 0.88
CA LEU A 150 12.44 17.12 1.32
C LEU A 150 12.13 16.08 0.24
N VAL A 151 11.04 16.26 -0.51
CA VAL A 151 10.75 15.43 -1.69
C VAL A 151 11.83 15.59 -2.76
N ARG A 152 12.29 16.81 -3.04
CA ARG A 152 13.32 17.07 -4.06
C ARG A 152 14.63 16.34 -3.76
N GLN A 153 15.01 16.25 -2.48
CA GLN A 153 16.23 15.58 -2.00
C GLN A 153 16.08 14.06 -1.88
N PHE A 154 14.88 13.49 -2.07
CA PHE A 154 14.65 12.06 -1.92
C PHE A 154 15.25 11.25 -3.08
N ARG A 155 16.02 10.22 -2.74
CA ARG A 155 16.53 9.21 -3.66
C ARG A 155 15.50 8.09 -3.82
N ALA A 156 14.77 8.12 -4.93
CA ALA A 156 13.82 7.07 -5.28
C ALA A 156 14.53 5.73 -5.51
N PRO A 157 13.95 4.61 -5.07
CA PRO A 157 14.58 3.32 -5.22
C PRO A 157 14.55 2.82 -6.67
N SER A 158 15.58 2.08 -7.06
CA SER A 158 15.68 1.33 -8.31
C SER A 158 15.74 -0.17 -8.06
N CYS A 159 15.48 -0.96 -9.10
CA CYS A 159 15.60 -2.42 -9.06
C CYS A 159 17.06 -2.86 -8.97
N ASP A 160 17.38 -3.78 -8.06
CA ASP A 160 18.76 -4.28 -7.90
C ASP A 160 19.20 -5.17 -9.07
N THR A 161 18.25 -5.74 -9.82
CA THR A 161 18.52 -6.65 -10.92
C THR A 161 18.84 -5.93 -12.22
N CYS A 162 18.12 -4.84 -12.53
CA CYS A 162 18.25 -4.16 -13.83
C CYS A 162 18.31 -2.63 -13.75
N GLY A 163 18.29 -2.05 -12.55
CA GLY A 163 18.23 -0.59 -12.36
C GLY A 163 16.88 0.05 -12.72
N GLY A 164 15.90 -0.73 -13.18
CA GLY A 164 14.59 -0.23 -13.60
C GLY A 164 13.72 0.33 -12.48
N THR A 165 12.66 1.04 -12.87
CA THR A 165 11.70 1.65 -11.95
C THR A 165 10.96 0.59 -11.11
N LEU A 166 10.96 0.78 -9.80
CA LEU A 166 10.15 0.01 -8.87
C LEU A 166 8.78 0.68 -8.64
N ILE A 167 7.74 -0.13 -8.59
CA ILE A 167 6.36 0.25 -8.27
C ILE A 167 5.80 -0.70 -7.21
N PRO A 168 5.03 -0.25 -6.21
CA PRO A 168 4.30 -1.16 -5.34
C PRO A 168 3.37 -2.04 -6.19
N ASP A 169 3.16 -3.28 -5.76
CA ASP A 169 2.31 -4.23 -6.49
C ASP A 169 0.82 -3.99 -6.20
N VAL A 170 0.38 -2.76 -6.40
CA VAL A 170 -0.99 -2.29 -6.21
C VAL A 170 -1.57 -1.73 -7.50
N VAL A 171 -2.90 -1.74 -7.61
CA VAL A 171 -3.61 -1.06 -8.70
C VAL A 171 -3.77 0.40 -8.33
N PHE A 172 -3.05 1.27 -9.02
CA PHE A 172 -3.16 2.71 -8.88
C PHE A 172 -4.47 3.20 -9.51
N PHE A 173 -4.91 4.40 -9.13
CA PHE A 173 -6.05 5.05 -9.76
C PHE A 173 -5.82 5.22 -11.28
N GLY A 174 -6.84 4.89 -12.07
CA GLY A 174 -6.73 4.85 -13.54
C GLY A 174 -5.94 3.65 -14.08
N GLY A 175 -5.47 2.75 -13.22
CA GLY A 175 -4.89 1.46 -13.62
C GLY A 175 -5.96 0.37 -13.75
N ALA A 176 -5.63 -0.70 -14.48
CA ALA A 176 -6.49 -1.87 -14.64
C ALA A 176 -6.16 -2.95 -13.59
N VAL A 177 -7.19 -3.65 -13.13
CA VAL A 177 -7.02 -4.89 -12.38
C VAL A 177 -6.52 -5.97 -13.37
N PRO A 178 -5.41 -6.68 -13.07
CA PRO A 178 -4.92 -7.76 -13.92
C PRO A 178 -5.96 -8.87 -14.07
N ALA A 179 -6.06 -9.47 -15.27
CA ALA A 179 -7.08 -10.47 -15.60
C ALA A 179 -6.92 -11.79 -14.81
N GLU A 180 -5.71 -12.06 -14.31
CA GLU A 180 -5.38 -13.23 -13.52
C GLU A 180 -5.83 -13.15 -12.05
N ARG A 181 -6.52 -12.09 -11.63
CA ARG A 181 -7.03 -11.90 -10.26
C ARG A 181 -8.47 -12.32 -10.07
#